data_AF-A0A1N6TIB8-F1
#
_entry.id   AF-A0A1N6TIB8-F1
#
_cell.length_a   1.000
_cell.length_b   1.000
_cell.length_c   1.000
_cell.angle_alpha   90.00
_cell.angle_beta   90.00
_cell.angle_gamma   90.00
#
_symmetry.space_group_name_H-M   'P 1'
#
loop_
_entity.id
_entity.type
_entity.pdbx_description
1 polymer ?
#
loop_
_entity_poly.entity_id
_entity_poly.type
_entity_poly.pdbx_seq_one_letter_code
_entity_poly.pdbx_strand_id
1 'polypeptide(L)'
;MQTDYSFTNDSQAITIRLDQNNPDLLAYLQQESITSWAYITAWNPLSFPQTEEYNHSQQQILREQLKDYKVFEGEGKGRDGKWPAEASYFIAGISRDKACEIGLDFGQTAILVSSESLEPELVILHPPSVENNNF
;
A
#
# COMPACT_ATOMS: atom_id res chain seq x y z
N MET A 1 -2.27 -11.63 -13.68
CA MET A 1 -3.31 -10.61 -13.43
C MET A 1 -2.57 -9.31 -13.17
N GLN A 2 -2.94 -8.21 -13.83
CA GLN A 2 -2.33 -6.89 -13.61
C GLN A 2 -3.30 -6.04 -12.80
N THR A 3 -2.79 -5.36 -11.79
CA THR A 3 -3.53 -4.48 -10.91
C THR A 3 -3.09 -3.05 -11.17
N ASP A 4 -4.06 -2.17 -11.37
CA ASP A 4 -3.84 -0.72 -11.33
C ASP A 4 -4.14 -0.26 -9.91
N TYR A 5 -3.17 0.40 -9.29
CA TYR A 5 -3.35 1.05 -8.00
C TYR A 5 -3.54 2.53 -8.26
N SER A 6 -4.44 3.18 -7.54
CA SER A 6 -4.62 4.63 -7.69
C SER A 6 -4.79 5.30 -6.35
N PHE A 7 -4.49 6.59 -6.28
CA PHE A 7 -4.82 7.44 -5.13
C PHE A 7 -5.24 8.83 -5.62
N THR A 8 -6.03 9.52 -4.80
CA THR A 8 -6.55 10.84 -5.16
C THR A 8 -5.89 11.94 -4.34
N ASN A 9 -5.31 12.93 -5.02
CA ASN A 9 -4.79 14.17 -4.44
C ASN A 9 -5.56 15.36 -5.02
N ASP A 10 -6.29 16.13 -4.20
CA ASP A 10 -7.06 17.32 -4.59
C ASP A 10 -7.88 17.18 -5.90
N SER A 11 -8.55 16.04 -6.07
CA SER A 11 -9.37 15.64 -7.23
C SER A 11 -8.60 15.11 -8.46
N GLN A 12 -7.27 15.06 -8.42
CA GLN A 12 -6.47 14.35 -9.42
C GLN A 12 -6.21 12.91 -8.97
N ALA A 13 -6.63 11.95 -9.78
CA ALA A 13 -6.27 10.54 -9.59
C ALA A 13 -4.89 10.28 -10.22
N ILE A 14 -3.99 9.71 -9.43
CA ILE A 14 -2.68 9.24 -9.89
C ILE A 14 -2.71 7.72 -9.92
N THR A 15 -2.35 7.12 -11.05
CA THR A 15 -2.30 5.66 -11.21
C THR A 15 -0.86 5.15 -11.11
N ILE A 16 -0.69 4.04 -10.40
CA ILE A 16 0.55 3.31 -10.20
C ILE A 16 0.40 1.93 -10.84
N ARG A 17 1.33 1.60 -11.74
CA ARG A 17 1.39 0.36 -12.50
C ARG A 17 2.77 -0.25 -12.35
N LEU A 18 2.83 -1.53 -11.99
CA LEU A 18 4.11 -2.25 -11.84
C LEU A 18 4.74 -2.65 -13.18
N ASP A 19 3.96 -2.67 -14.25
CA ASP A 19 4.38 -3.10 -15.59
C ASP A 19 4.68 -1.93 -16.54
N GLN A 20 4.61 -0.68 -16.07
CA GLN A 20 4.77 0.53 -16.86
C GLN A 20 5.48 1.62 -16.06
N ASN A 21 6.06 2.60 -16.77
CA ASN A 21 6.58 3.81 -16.13
C ASN A 21 5.42 4.64 -15.55
N ASN A 22 5.66 5.31 -14.42
CA ASN A 22 4.67 6.09 -13.70
C ASN A 22 5.05 7.59 -13.69
N PRO A 23 4.98 8.29 -14.84
CA PRO A 23 5.44 9.68 -14.94
C PRO A 23 4.63 10.63 -14.05
N ASP A 24 3.32 10.42 -13.92
CA ASP A 24 2.46 11.26 -13.06
C ASP A 24 2.79 11.08 -11.58
N LEU A 25 3.10 9.84 -11.16
CA LEU A 25 3.61 9.56 -9.81
C LEU A 25 4.93 10.28 -9.59
N LEU A 26 5.89 10.14 -10.52
CA LEU A 26 7.21 10.76 -10.37
C LEU A 26 7.12 12.30 -10.31
N ALA A 27 6.31 12.91 -11.17
CA ALA A 27 6.08 14.35 -11.18
C ALA A 27 5.48 14.82 -9.85
N TYR A 28 4.49 14.08 -9.32
CA TYR A 28 3.91 14.34 -8.02
C TYR A 28 4.93 14.24 -6.87
N LEU A 29 5.72 13.16 -6.83
CA LEU A 29 6.75 12.96 -5.81
C LEU A 29 7.79 14.09 -5.83
N GLN A 30 8.22 14.53 -7.02
CA GLN A 30 9.17 15.63 -7.20
C GLN A 30 8.58 16.97 -6.74
N GLN A 31 7.34 17.27 -7.15
CA GLN A 31 6.66 18.51 -6.76
C GLN A 31 6.53 18.64 -5.24
N GLU A 32 6.18 17.54 -4.58
CA GLU A 32 5.96 17.49 -3.13
C GLU A 32 7.25 17.19 -2.34
N SER A 33 8.41 17.06 -3.01
CA SER A 33 9.70 16.69 -2.41
C SER A 33 9.63 15.39 -1.58
N ILE A 34 8.83 14.42 -2.03
CA ILE A 34 8.66 13.11 -1.38
C ILE A 34 9.77 12.18 -1.87
N THR A 35 10.57 11.67 -0.93
CA THR A 35 11.71 10.77 -1.20
C THR A 35 11.46 9.32 -0.79
N SER A 36 10.32 9.03 -0.17
CA SER A 36 9.89 7.68 0.18
C SER A 36 8.37 7.63 0.30
N TRP A 37 7.76 6.48 -0.01
CA TRP A 37 6.33 6.28 0.10
C TRP A 37 5.99 4.78 0.18
N ALA A 38 4.77 4.48 0.60
CA ALA A 38 4.22 3.13 0.53
C ALA A 38 2.74 3.13 0.13
N TYR A 39 2.25 1.97 -0.29
CA TYR A 39 0.85 1.71 -0.59
C TYR A 39 0.41 0.47 0.18
N ILE A 40 -0.54 0.65 1.10
CA ILE A 40 -0.95 -0.38 2.07
C ILE A 40 -2.48 -0.46 2.12
N THR A 41 -3.01 -1.68 2.17
CA THR A 41 -4.41 -1.96 2.50
C THR A 41 -4.48 -2.80 3.76
N ALA A 42 -5.59 -2.70 4.49
CA ALA A 42 -5.93 -3.63 5.56
C ALA A 42 -6.95 -4.70 5.10
N TRP A 43 -7.36 -4.66 3.84
CA TRP A 43 -8.36 -5.56 3.30
C TRP A 43 -7.78 -6.96 3.08
N ASN A 44 -8.65 -7.96 3.24
CA ASN A 44 -8.39 -9.36 2.92
C ASN A 44 -7.03 -9.86 3.44
N PRO A 45 -6.75 -9.74 4.76
CA PRO A 45 -5.49 -10.15 5.37
C PRO A 45 -5.14 -11.59 5.01
N LEU A 46 -3.86 -11.84 4.77
CA LEU A 46 -3.29 -13.09 4.29
C LEU A 46 -3.92 -13.57 2.97
N SER A 47 -4.49 -12.65 2.19
CA SER A 47 -5.24 -12.91 0.96
C SER A 47 -6.50 -13.76 1.16
N PHE A 48 -7.04 -13.83 2.38
CA PHE A 48 -8.34 -14.46 2.63
C PHE A 48 -9.46 -13.42 2.53
N PRO A 49 -10.47 -13.64 1.66
CA PRO A 49 -11.62 -12.74 1.58
C PRO A 49 -12.33 -12.61 2.93
N GLN A 50 -12.56 -11.38 3.36
CA GLN A 50 -13.30 -11.05 4.58
C GLN A 50 -14.63 -10.37 4.24
N THR A 51 -15.47 -10.17 5.26
CA THR A 51 -16.68 -9.35 5.08
C THR A 51 -16.31 -7.89 4.86
N GLU A 52 -17.20 -7.16 4.20
CA GLU A 52 -17.01 -5.74 3.94
C GLU A 52 -16.91 -4.94 5.25
N GLU A 53 -17.71 -5.29 6.27
CA GLU A 53 -17.66 -4.64 7.59
C GLU A 53 -16.33 -4.84 8.30
N TYR A 54 -15.77 -6.05 8.23
CA TYR A 54 -14.45 -6.34 8.78
C TYR A 54 -13.38 -5.51 8.06
N ASN A 55 -13.40 -5.53 6.72
CA ASN A 55 -12.44 -4.80 5.90
C ASN A 55 -12.49 -3.29 6.16
N HIS A 56 -13.69 -2.69 6.26
CA HIS A 56 -13.84 -1.27 6.62
C HIS A 56 -13.31 -0.98 8.03
N SER A 57 -13.62 -1.85 9.00
CA SER A 57 -13.13 -1.69 10.38
C SER A 57 -11.60 -1.74 10.45
N GLN A 58 -10.95 -2.69 9.78
CA GLN A 58 -9.49 -2.77 9.75
C GLN A 58 -8.87 -1.59 8.99
N GLN A 59 -9.49 -1.17 7.88
CA GLN A 59 -9.03 -0.01 7.12
C GLN A 59 -9.08 1.27 7.96
N GLN A 60 -10.11 1.45 8.79
CA GLN A 60 -10.18 2.58 9.72
C GLN A 60 -9.07 2.51 10.78
N ILE A 61 -8.77 1.34 11.33
CA ILE A 61 -7.66 1.17 12.29
C ILE A 61 -6.32 1.49 11.63
N LEU A 62 -6.11 1.06 10.39
CA LEU A 62 -4.93 1.44 9.60
C LEU A 62 -4.84 2.95 9.42
N ARG A 63 -5.97 3.61 9.10
CA ARG A 63 -6.01 5.07 8.95
C ARG A 63 -5.58 5.81 10.23
N GLU A 64 -5.98 5.30 11.40
CA GLU A 64 -5.59 5.85 12.70
C GLU A 64 -4.10 5.62 12.99
N GLN A 65 -3.54 4.46 12.64
CA GLN A 65 -2.11 4.17 12.78
C GLN A 65 -1.24 5.06 11.87
N LEU A 66 -1.81 5.55 10.76
CA LEU A 66 -1.14 6.42 9.80
C LEU A 66 -1.40 7.92 10.04
N LYS A 67 -2.02 8.32 11.16
CA LYS A 67 -2.44 9.71 11.42
C LYS A 67 -1.31 10.76 11.37
N ASP A 68 -0.08 10.34 11.63
CA ASP A 68 1.10 11.21 11.65
C ASP A 68 1.74 11.37 10.24
N TYR A 69 1.19 10.70 9.23
CA TYR A 69 1.63 10.79 7.84
C TYR A 69 0.64 11.57 6.97
N LYS A 70 1.12 12.06 5.83
CA LYS A 70 0.25 12.54 4.74
C LYS A 70 -0.27 11.30 3.99
N VAL A 71 -1.57 11.03 4.14
CA VAL A 71 -2.24 9.84 3.63
C VAL A 71 -3.28 10.24 2.59
N PHE A 72 -3.37 9.50 1.50
CA PHE A 72 -4.38 9.67 0.45
C PHE A 72 -5.18 8.39 0.29
N GLU A 73 -6.49 8.55 0.11
CA GLU A 73 -7.39 7.46 -0.24
C GLU A 73 -7.00 6.90 -1.61
N GLY A 74 -6.96 5.57 -1.69
CA GLY A 74 -6.64 4.85 -2.89
C GLY A 74 -7.44 3.58 -3.06
N GLU A 75 -7.32 2.99 -4.25
CA GLU A 75 -7.88 1.69 -4.57
C GLU A 75 -6.96 0.85 -5.45
N GLY A 76 -6.90 -0.45 -5.18
CA GLY A 76 -6.32 -1.45 -6.05
C GLY A 76 -7.39 -2.13 -6.89
N LYS A 77 -7.25 -2.13 -8.22
CA LYS A 77 -8.25 -2.70 -9.14
C LYS A 77 -7.60 -3.60 -10.18
N GLY A 78 -8.07 -4.84 -10.27
CA GLY A 78 -7.68 -5.76 -11.36
C GLY A 78 -8.17 -5.26 -12.72
N ARG A 79 -7.28 -5.22 -13.73
CA ARG A 79 -7.64 -4.76 -15.09
C ARG A 79 -8.66 -5.65 -15.80
N ASP A 80 -8.81 -6.90 -15.36
CA ASP A 80 -9.80 -7.83 -15.89
C ASP A 80 -11.23 -7.58 -15.35
N GLY A 81 -11.37 -6.69 -14.37
CA GLY A 81 -12.66 -6.29 -13.79
C GLY A 81 -13.39 -7.40 -13.02
N LYS A 82 -12.72 -8.53 -12.74
CA LYS A 82 -13.36 -9.69 -12.09
C LYS A 82 -13.59 -9.50 -10.60
N TRP A 83 -12.81 -8.61 -9.99
CA TRP A 83 -12.84 -8.34 -8.56
C TRP A 83 -13.19 -6.87 -8.32
N PRO A 84 -13.94 -6.56 -7.24
CA PRO A 84 -14.17 -5.19 -6.83
C PRO A 84 -12.84 -4.50 -6.54
N ALA A 85 -12.83 -3.17 -6.63
CA ALA A 85 -11.67 -2.40 -6.21
C ALA A 85 -11.51 -2.52 -4.69
N GLU A 86 -10.28 -2.73 -4.23
CA GLU A 86 -9.95 -2.85 -2.81
C GLU A 86 -9.42 -1.52 -2.27
N ALA A 87 -10.07 -0.98 -1.24
CA ALA A 87 -9.65 0.27 -0.63
C ALA A 87 -8.23 0.16 -0.06
N SER A 88 -7.45 1.22 -0.21
CA SER A 88 -6.03 1.26 0.13
C SER A 88 -5.61 2.69 0.51
N TYR A 89 -4.41 2.83 1.03
CA TYR A 89 -3.80 4.11 1.35
C TYR A 89 -2.47 4.28 0.62
N PHE A 90 -2.27 5.45 0.01
CA PHE A 90 -0.94 5.94 -0.34
C PHE A 90 -0.41 6.78 0.82
N ILE A 91 0.77 6.46 1.32
CA ILE A 91 1.40 7.10 2.47
C ILE A 91 2.68 7.79 2.02
N ALA A 92 2.70 9.12 2.04
CA ALA A 92 3.87 9.90 1.67
C ALA A 92 4.85 10.03 2.85
N GLY A 93 6.15 9.86 2.57
CA GLY A 93 7.24 10.05 3.53
C GLY A 93 7.44 8.91 4.54
N ILE A 94 6.70 7.79 4.41
CA ILE A 94 6.93 6.61 5.23
C ILE A 94 8.16 5.84 4.75
N SER A 95 9.00 5.38 5.68
CA SER A 95 10.13 4.52 5.35
C SER A 95 9.67 3.13 4.96
N ARG A 96 10.47 2.44 4.12
CA ARG A 96 10.24 1.05 3.73
C ARG A 96 10.06 0.13 4.95
N ASP A 97 10.95 0.24 5.93
CA ASP A 97 10.91 -0.62 7.12
C ASP A 97 9.62 -0.43 7.92
N LYS A 98 9.20 0.83 8.12
CA LYS A 98 7.95 1.11 8.84
C LYS A 98 6.73 0.67 8.05
N ALA A 99 6.74 0.84 6.73
CA ALA A 99 5.69 0.35 5.87
C ALA A 99 5.56 -1.19 5.94
N CYS A 100 6.69 -1.91 5.92
CA CYS A 100 6.71 -3.37 6.07
C CYS A 100 6.18 -3.82 7.44
N GLU A 101 6.57 -3.15 8.53
CA GLU A 101 6.05 -3.41 9.88
C GLU A 101 4.53 -3.26 9.92
N ILE A 102 4.00 -2.13 9.42
CA ILE A 102 2.55 -1.89 9.37
C ILE A 102 1.86 -2.93 8.47
N GLY A 103 2.42 -3.23 7.31
CA GLY A 103 1.87 -4.26 6.42
C GLY A 103 1.73 -5.62 7.12
N LEU A 104 2.73 -6.02 7.90
CA LEU A 104 2.69 -7.25 8.70
C LEU A 104 1.63 -7.18 9.81
N ASP A 105 1.50 -6.05 10.50
CA ASP A 105 0.48 -5.85 11.55
C ASP A 105 -0.95 -6.04 11.02
N PHE A 106 -1.20 -5.63 9.76
CA PHE A 106 -2.48 -5.82 9.06
C PHE A 106 -2.55 -7.11 8.24
N GLY A 107 -1.61 -8.04 8.44
CA GLY A 107 -1.62 -9.36 7.81
C GLY A 107 -1.41 -9.34 6.30
N GLN A 108 -0.85 -8.28 5.74
CA GLN A 108 -0.54 -8.22 4.32
C GLN A 108 0.63 -9.15 3.99
N THR A 109 0.55 -9.84 2.86
CA THR A 109 1.62 -10.71 2.34
C THR A 109 2.53 -9.99 1.37
N ALA A 110 2.08 -8.84 0.84
CA ALA A 110 2.89 -7.94 0.03
C ALA A 110 2.35 -6.52 0.10
N ILE A 111 3.22 -5.54 -0.07
CA ILE A 111 2.87 -4.10 -0.18
C ILE A 111 3.68 -3.44 -1.28
N LEU A 112 3.23 -2.27 -1.74
CA LEU A 112 4.08 -1.43 -2.60
C LEU A 112 4.87 -0.45 -1.75
N VAL A 113 6.13 -0.27 -2.10
CA VAL A 113 7.02 0.75 -1.52
C VAL A 113 7.76 1.48 -2.62
N SER A 114 8.30 2.65 -2.30
CA SER A 114 9.30 3.31 -3.12
C SER A 114 10.60 2.50 -3.16
N SER A 115 11.12 2.25 -4.36
CA SER A 115 12.52 1.86 -4.57
C SER A 115 13.48 3.03 -4.32
N GLU A 116 14.79 2.80 -4.40
CA GLU A 116 15.80 3.87 -4.41
C GLU A 116 15.62 4.85 -5.59
N SER A 117 15.03 4.39 -6.71
CA SER A 117 14.69 5.21 -7.88
C SER A 117 13.31 5.87 -7.81
N LEU A 118 12.60 5.77 -6.66
CA LEU A 118 11.21 6.21 -6.44
C LEU A 118 10.16 5.49 -7.30
N GLU A 119 10.55 4.44 -8.01
CA GLU A 119 9.64 3.58 -8.74
C GLU A 119 8.89 2.64 -7.78
N PRO A 120 7.70 2.18 -8.15
CA PRO A 120 6.96 1.23 -7.33
C PRO A 120 7.66 -0.14 -7.30
N GLU A 121 7.93 -0.63 -6.10
CA GLU A 121 8.45 -1.97 -5.87
C GLU A 121 7.44 -2.78 -5.04
N LEU A 122 7.09 -3.98 -5.51
CA LEU A 122 6.29 -4.92 -4.73
C LEU A 122 7.21 -5.72 -3.81
N VAL A 123 7.02 -5.57 -2.50
CA VAL A 123 7.80 -6.28 -1.48
C VAL A 123 6.95 -7.37 -0.88
N ILE A 124 7.48 -8.60 -0.87
CA ILE A 124 6.87 -9.72 -0.15
C ILE A 124 7.19 -9.59 1.33
N LEU A 125 6.15 -9.66 2.15
CA LEU A 125 6.25 -9.58 3.60
C LEU A 125 6.32 -11.00 4.17
N HIS A 126 7.36 -11.23 4.95
CA HIS A 126 7.51 -12.45 5.74
C HIS A 126 7.45 -12.07 7.20
N PRO A 127 6.57 -12.69 8.01
CA PRO A 127 6.66 -12.52 9.45
C PRO A 127 8.07 -12.96 9.88
N PRO A 128 8.68 -12.27 10.86
CA PRO A 128 9.98 -12.66 11.37
C PRO A 128 9.92 -14.14 11.75
N SER A 129 10.89 -14.91 11.25
CA SER A 129 11.01 -16.32 11.61
C SER A 129 11.09 -16.39 13.13
N VAL A 130 10.22 -17.18 13.77
CA VAL A 130 10.35 -17.47 15.19
C VAL A 130 11.66 -18.21 15.35
N GLU A 131 12.73 -17.51 15.74
CA GLU A 131 13.94 -18.18 16.18
C GLU A 131 13.55 -19.00 17.41
N ASN A 132 13.52 -20.33 17.23
CA ASN A 132 13.42 -21.27 18.33
C ASN A 132 14.65 -21.10 19.21
N ASN A 133 14.59 -20.16 20.17
CA ASN A 133 15.48 -20.13 21.32
C ASN A 133 15.12 -21.32 22.21
N ASN A 134 15.62 -22.50 21.83
CA ASN A 134 15.72 -23.63 22.73
C ASN A 134 16.85 -23.31 23.73
N PHE A 135 16.45 -23.03 24.97
CA PHE A 135 17.31 -23.08 26.16
C PHE A 135 17.85 -24.49 26.39
#